data_AF-M7BES5-F1
#
_entry.id   AF-M7BES5-F1
#
_cell.length_a   1.000
_cell.length_b   1.000
_cell.length_c   1.000
_cell.angle_alpha   90.00
_cell.angle_beta   90.00
_cell.angle_gamma   90.00
#
_symmetry.space_group_name_H-M   'P 1'
#
loop_
_entity.id
_entity.type
_entity.pdbx_description
1 polymer ?
#
loop_
_entity_poly.entity_id
_entity_poly.type
_entity_poly.pdbx_seq_one_letter_code
_entity_poly.pdbx_strand_id
1 'polypeptide(L)'
;MTDVRIFSCPSCDMGFRSKHLLDKHVEKFCIGSQAAGDSFSLHARHQEQHGLQGRKMPRNTETPDHTERMGPQTHLSRHLLDPPDALGPAPYDPAAGFVIFYDFLLGLDPTFFQVCLVAGLYRNGQEMGKPTPLPVAYCQMGQSPPYVVDGQRGNRAILSTKQPVPRVRPSTSIALVMELQASGGFDAYGQEIQRLASRGWAKINLFDQLLQLISGRWKIPVRLLPVQPGLTTEQLNGIPQAGKTELYLRVVNARDADVQSMAEIDPGNASMYQYPPTVSGSPCAFDASTGLYSTLLSLEREANSCPEGSSPPTGVL
;
A
#
# COMPACT_ATOMS: atom_id res chain seq x y z
N MET A 1 -4.05 51.78 -11.29
CA MET A 1 -3.93 50.32 -11.07
C MET A 1 -2.45 50.00 -11.16
N THR A 2 -1.77 49.83 -10.03
CA THR A 2 -0.32 49.60 -9.99
C THR A 2 -0.03 48.14 -10.29
N ASP A 3 0.71 47.88 -11.36
CA ASP A 3 1.29 46.58 -11.69
C ASP A 3 2.13 46.07 -10.51
N VAL A 4 1.64 45.05 -9.82
CA VAL A 4 2.45 44.30 -8.86
C VAL A 4 3.42 43.47 -9.70
N ARG A 5 4.66 43.95 -9.84
CA ARG A 5 5.71 43.18 -10.52
C ARG A 5 5.93 41.87 -9.77
N ILE A 6 5.45 40.77 -10.37
CA ILE A 6 5.71 39.40 -9.91
C ILE A 6 6.99 38.93 -10.61
N PHE A 7 7.98 38.51 -9.82
CA PHE A 7 9.22 37.92 -10.32
C PHE A 7 9.01 36.42 -10.49
N SER A 8 9.23 35.85 -11.68
CA SER A 8 9.11 34.41 -11.90
C SER A 8 10.47 33.72 -11.95
N CYS A 9 10.55 32.50 -11.43
CA CYS A 9 11.73 31.65 -11.59
C CYS A 9 11.73 31.02 -12.99
N PRO A 10 12.76 31.21 -13.82
CA PRO A 10 12.79 30.67 -15.18
C PRO A 10 12.92 29.13 -15.23
N SER A 11 13.35 28.51 -14.13
CA SER A 11 13.60 27.07 -14.06
C SER A 11 12.41 26.23 -13.58
N CYS A 12 11.47 26.83 -12.84
CA CYS A 12 10.30 26.12 -12.29
C CYS A 12 8.98 26.90 -12.40
N ASP A 13 9.02 28.08 -13.02
CA ASP A 13 7.89 28.99 -13.28
C ASP A 13 7.11 29.47 -12.05
N MET A 14 7.69 29.37 -10.84
CA MET A 14 7.08 29.91 -9.63
C MET A 14 7.17 31.44 -9.56
N GLY A 15 6.09 32.11 -9.16
CA GLY A 15 5.99 33.57 -9.00
C GLY A 15 6.27 34.06 -7.58
N PHE A 16 7.01 35.17 -7.46
CA PHE A 16 7.47 35.76 -6.21
C PHE A 16 7.14 37.25 -6.14
N ARG A 17 6.77 37.71 -4.94
CA ARG A 17 6.41 39.11 -4.67
C ARG A 17 7.62 40.04 -4.50
N SER A 18 8.83 39.49 -4.45
CA SER A 18 10.07 40.25 -4.38
C SER A 18 11.23 39.47 -5.00
N LYS A 19 12.23 40.20 -5.50
CA LYS A 19 13.46 39.62 -6.05
C LYS A 19 14.23 38.80 -5.01
N HIS A 20 14.27 39.25 -3.75
CA HIS A 20 14.96 38.54 -2.67
C HIS A 20 14.40 37.13 -2.41
N LEU A 21 13.08 36.94 -2.54
CA LEU A 21 12.46 35.62 -2.39
C LEU A 21 12.76 34.71 -3.58
N LEU A 22 12.80 35.27 -4.79
CA LEU A 22 13.26 34.54 -5.98
C LEU A 22 14.72 34.11 -5.83
N ASP A 23 15.60 34.99 -5.37
CA ASP A 23 17.03 34.68 -5.19
C ASP A 23 17.23 33.55 -4.17
N LYS A 24 16.54 33.60 -3.02
CA LYS A 24 16.56 32.51 -2.03
C LYS A 24 16.00 31.21 -2.58
N HIS A 25 14.93 31.30 -3.38
CA HIS A 25 14.36 30.14 -4.04
C HIS A 25 15.38 29.50 -4.98
N VAL A 26 16.01 30.27 -5.88
CA VAL A 26 17.03 29.76 -6.82
C VAL A 26 18.22 29.16 -6.08
N GLU A 27 18.69 29.79 -5.00
CA GLU A 27 19.87 29.33 -4.25
C GLU A 27 19.62 28.03 -3.46
N LYS A 28 18.43 27.86 -2.88
CA LYS A 28 18.21 26.84 -1.83
C LYS A 28 17.05 25.88 -2.08
N PHE A 29 16.13 26.21 -2.96
CA PHE A 29 14.85 25.52 -3.08
C PHE A 29 14.45 25.18 -4.53
N CYS A 30 15.15 25.71 -5.53
CA CYS A 30 14.82 25.48 -6.92
C CYS A 30 15.35 24.13 -7.37
N ILE A 31 14.44 23.21 -7.68
CA ILE A 31 14.76 21.85 -8.12
C ILE A 31 15.11 21.83 -9.62
N GLY A 32 14.79 22.90 -10.37
CA GLY A 32 14.99 23.00 -11.82
C GLY A 32 16.30 23.68 -12.26
N SER A 33 17.12 24.22 -11.36
CA SER A 33 18.37 24.90 -11.73
C SER A 33 19.56 23.94 -11.66
N GLN A 34 19.64 22.96 -12.57
CA GLN A 34 20.93 22.32 -12.86
C GLN A 34 21.66 23.13 -13.94
N ALA A 35 22.44 24.11 -13.50
CA ALA A 35 23.52 24.68 -14.30
C ALA A 35 24.67 25.13 -13.39
N ALA A 36 25.71 24.30 -13.36
CA ALA A 36 27.13 24.59 -13.14
C ALA A 36 27.56 25.33 -11.85
N GLY A 37 28.16 24.59 -10.93
CA GLY A 37 28.91 25.14 -9.79
C GLY A 37 29.45 24.07 -8.84
N ASP A 38 30.48 23.35 -9.28
CA ASP A 38 31.49 22.59 -8.52
C ASP A 38 31.09 21.70 -7.33
N SER A 39 31.16 20.39 -7.61
CA SER A 39 30.98 19.25 -6.70
C SER A 39 32.17 19.03 -5.72
N PHE A 40 32.72 20.08 -5.10
CA PHE A 40 33.92 19.96 -4.25
C PHE A 40 33.91 20.69 -2.90
N SER A 41 32.77 21.19 -2.40
CA SER A 41 32.76 21.97 -1.13
C SER A 41 31.82 21.48 -0.01
N LEU A 42 31.15 20.34 -0.13
CA LEU A 42 30.23 19.86 0.92
C LEU A 42 30.90 19.08 2.08
N HIS A 43 32.23 18.92 2.07
CA HIS A 43 32.93 18.23 3.17
C HIS A 43 33.67 19.14 4.17
N ALA A 44 33.69 20.47 3.97
CA ALA A 44 34.54 21.38 4.76
C ALA A 44 33.83 22.17 5.89
N ARG A 45 32.54 21.92 6.19
CA ARG A 45 31.80 22.70 7.22
C ARG A 45 31.36 21.92 8.46
N HIS A 46 31.76 20.65 8.58
CA HIS A 46 31.37 19.82 9.73
C HIS A 46 32.50 19.57 10.76
N GLN A 47 33.64 20.26 10.63
CA GLN A 47 34.86 19.96 11.42
C GLN A 47 35.48 21.13 12.21
N GLU A 48 34.83 22.31 12.28
CA GLU A 48 35.38 23.49 13.01
C GLU A 48 34.58 23.93 14.26
N GLN A 49 33.69 23.10 14.81
CA GLN A 49 32.99 23.44 16.08
C GLN A 49 33.29 22.52 17.28
N HIS A 50 34.22 21.57 17.16
CA HIS A 50 34.73 20.80 18.31
C HIS A 50 36.20 21.09 18.58
N GLY A 51 36.49 22.33 18.95
CA GLY A 51 37.79 22.72 19.49
C GLY A 51 37.60 23.80 20.54
N LEU A 52 37.99 23.51 21.78
CA LEU A 52 38.03 24.39 22.96
C LEU A 52 36.71 24.50 23.76
N GLN A 53 36.50 23.55 24.68
CA GLN A 53 36.00 23.90 26.02
C GLN A 53 36.46 22.86 27.05
N GLY A 54 37.11 23.37 28.09
CA GLY A 54 37.95 22.61 29.01
C GLY A 54 37.19 21.72 30.00
N ARG A 55 37.93 20.69 30.43
CA ARG A 55 37.62 19.83 31.58
C ARG A 55 37.18 20.65 32.81
N LYS A 56 35.94 20.45 33.25
CA LYS A 56 35.54 20.57 34.65
C LYS A 56 34.63 19.40 35.01
N MET A 57 35.08 18.52 35.90
CA MET A 57 34.25 17.46 36.49
C MET A 57 33.25 18.07 37.47
N PRO A 58 31.98 17.62 37.50
CA PRO A 58 31.10 17.84 38.63
C PRO A 58 31.21 16.71 39.66
N ARG A 59 31.17 17.14 40.92
CA ARG A 59 31.24 16.34 42.16
C ARG A 59 30.09 15.35 42.30
N ASN A 60 30.41 14.20 42.88
CA ASN A 60 29.48 13.27 43.51
C ASN A 60 28.60 14.00 44.52
N THR A 61 27.29 13.85 44.40
CA THR A 61 26.33 14.17 45.45
C THR A 61 25.52 12.91 45.69
N GLU A 62 25.70 12.33 46.87
CA GLU A 62 24.95 11.19 47.38
C GLU A 62 23.49 11.60 47.65
N THR A 63 22.53 10.74 47.35
CA THR A 63 21.13 10.88 47.78
C THR A 63 20.67 9.61 48.48
N PRO A 64 19.88 9.71 49.57
CA PRO A 64 19.72 8.63 50.53
C PRO A 64 18.70 7.60 50.08
N ASP A 65 19.00 6.36 50.47
CA ASP A 65 18.13 5.19 50.44
C ASP A 65 16.85 5.44 51.26
N HIS A 66 15.68 5.21 50.64
CA HIS A 66 14.42 5.09 51.36
C HIS A 66 13.43 4.19 50.62
N THR A 67 13.41 2.93 51.08
CA THR A 67 12.22 2.10 51.36
C THR A 67 11.25 1.81 50.21
N GLU A 68 11.33 0.57 49.74
CA GLU A 68 10.27 -0.15 49.04
C GLU A 68 8.94 -0.07 49.81
N ARG A 69 7.89 0.36 49.12
CA ARG A 69 6.50 0.13 49.54
C ARG A 69 5.70 -0.33 48.33
N MET A 70 5.40 -1.63 48.36
CA MET A 70 4.62 -2.34 47.35
C MET A 70 3.19 -1.77 47.29
N GLY A 71 2.78 -1.35 46.09
CA GLY A 71 1.40 -1.00 45.73
C GLY A 71 1.19 -1.31 44.25
N PRO A 72 0.03 -1.87 43.84
CA PRO A 72 -0.15 -2.37 42.48
C PRO A 72 -0.39 -1.21 41.52
N GLN A 73 0.61 -0.87 40.70
CA GLN A 73 0.50 0.13 39.64
C GLN A 73 0.69 -0.55 38.29
N THR A 74 -0.38 -1.19 37.84
CA THR A 74 -0.67 -1.48 36.44
C THR A 74 -0.89 -0.15 35.70
N HIS A 75 0.06 0.33 34.89
CA HIS A 75 -0.20 1.02 33.59
C HIS A 75 1.00 1.72 32.92
N LEU A 76 2.18 1.83 33.53
CA LEU A 76 3.23 2.74 33.01
C LEU A 76 4.34 2.10 32.16
N SER A 77 4.26 0.82 31.85
CA SER A 77 5.32 0.09 31.13
C SER A 77 5.08 -0.11 29.62
N ARG A 78 4.04 0.52 29.03
CA ARG A 78 3.73 0.34 27.59
C ARG A 78 4.12 1.51 26.69
N HIS A 79 4.60 2.63 27.23
CA HIS A 79 4.89 3.84 26.46
C HIS A 79 6.37 4.09 26.12
N LEU A 80 7.27 3.13 26.35
CA LEU A 80 8.72 3.37 26.19
C LEU A 80 9.37 2.74 24.94
N LEU A 81 8.64 2.05 24.06
CA LEU A 81 9.21 1.44 22.85
C LEU A 81 8.25 1.41 21.65
N ASP A 82 7.32 2.36 21.53
CA ASP A 82 6.63 2.52 20.24
C ASP A 82 7.57 3.29 19.30
N PRO A 83 7.93 2.74 18.11
CA PRO A 83 8.69 3.49 17.12
C PRO A 83 8.01 4.83 16.82
N PRO A 84 8.75 5.89 16.45
CA PRO A 84 8.17 7.20 16.12
C PRO A 84 7.13 7.18 14.98
N ASP A 85 7.03 6.04 14.28
CA ASP A 85 6.07 5.73 13.22
C ASP A 85 4.88 4.86 13.67
N ALA A 86 4.61 4.77 14.98
CA ALA A 86 3.49 3.98 15.48
C ALA A 86 2.16 4.58 15.02
N LEU A 87 1.64 4.01 13.93
CA LEU A 87 0.25 4.14 13.48
C LEU A 87 -0.67 3.41 14.48
N GLY A 88 -0.66 3.89 15.73
CA GLY A 88 -1.45 3.34 16.82
C GLY A 88 -2.93 3.69 16.69
N PRO A 89 -3.80 3.07 17.52
CA PRO A 89 -5.24 3.32 17.50
C PRO A 89 -5.48 4.79 17.84
N ALA A 90 -5.98 5.51 16.84
CA ALA A 90 -6.16 6.94 16.83
C ALA A 90 -7.62 7.23 16.47
N PRO A 91 -8.31 8.13 17.20
CA PRO A 91 -9.68 8.51 16.82
C PRO A 91 -9.69 9.06 15.40
N TYR A 92 -10.51 8.44 14.55
CA TYR A 92 -10.69 8.86 13.17
C TYR A 92 -11.55 10.14 13.10
N ASP A 93 -11.08 11.14 12.35
CA ASP A 93 -11.84 12.36 12.05
C ASP A 93 -12.46 12.26 10.64
N PRO A 94 -13.79 12.11 10.51
CA PRO A 94 -14.46 12.04 9.22
C PRO A 94 -14.32 13.30 8.37
N ALA A 95 -14.10 14.48 8.96
CA ALA A 95 -13.94 15.72 8.21
C ALA A 95 -12.56 15.78 7.54
N ALA A 96 -11.50 15.43 8.29
CA ALA A 96 -10.14 15.38 7.77
C ALA A 96 -9.89 14.17 6.84
N GLY A 97 -10.47 13.01 7.17
CA GLY A 97 -10.30 11.76 6.43
C GLY A 97 -8.98 11.06 6.70
N PHE A 98 -8.41 10.44 5.65
CA PHE A 98 -7.18 9.66 5.75
C PHE A 98 -6.31 9.84 4.49
N VAL A 99 -5.09 9.33 4.55
CA VAL A 99 -4.13 9.31 3.43
C VAL A 99 -3.67 7.88 3.21
N ILE A 100 -3.65 7.46 1.95
CA ILE A 100 -3.07 6.18 1.54
C ILE A 100 -1.70 6.45 0.95
N PHE A 101 -0.66 5.82 1.47
CA PHE A 101 0.68 5.80 0.89
C PHE A 101 0.87 4.48 0.16
N TYR A 102 1.12 4.54 -1.14
CA TYR A 102 1.47 3.39 -1.96
C TYR A 102 3.00 3.34 -2.00
N ASP A 103 3.59 2.41 -1.24
CA ASP A 103 5.02 2.41 -1.00
C ASP A 103 5.74 1.64 -2.13
N PHE A 104 5.46 0.34 -2.28
CA PHE A 104 6.10 -0.50 -3.29
C PHE A 104 5.33 -1.79 -3.61
N LEU A 105 5.73 -2.47 -4.69
CA LEU A 105 5.29 -3.79 -5.12
C LEU A 105 6.47 -4.77 -5.07
N LEU A 106 6.21 -5.99 -4.61
CA LEU A 106 7.16 -7.11 -4.65
C LEU A 106 6.57 -8.30 -5.40
N GLY A 107 7.45 -9.16 -5.91
CA GLY A 107 7.05 -10.43 -6.55
C GLY A 107 6.39 -10.25 -7.91
N LEU A 108 6.65 -9.13 -8.60
CA LEU A 108 6.18 -8.87 -9.95
C LEU A 108 6.77 -9.89 -10.93
N ASP A 109 6.05 -10.14 -12.01
CA ASP A 109 6.55 -10.95 -13.11
C ASP A 109 7.90 -10.37 -13.62
N PRO A 110 8.94 -11.19 -13.78
CA PRO A 110 10.25 -10.74 -14.26
C PRO A 110 10.22 -10.04 -15.62
N THR A 111 9.20 -10.32 -16.43
CA THR A 111 9.03 -9.72 -17.77
C THR A 111 8.42 -8.32 -17.70
N PHE A 112 7.84 -7.90 -16.57
CA PHE A 112 7.28 -6.56 -16.44
C PHE A 112 8.40 -5.54 -16.26
N PHE A 113 8.34 -4.46 -17.06
CA PHE A 113 9.30 -3.35 -17.01
C PHE A 113 8.67 -2.04 -16.54
N GLN A 114 7.35 -1.90 -16.64
CA GLN A 114 6.58 -0.75 -16.11
C GLN A 114 5.30 -1.24 -15.46
N VAL A 115 4.91 -0.58 -14.37
CA VAL A 115 3.65 -0.82 -13.67
C VAL A 115 2.95 0.49 -13.32
N CYS A 116 1.63 0.42 -13.18
CA CYS A 116 0.77 1.49 -12.71
C CYS A 116 -0.33 0.88 -11.83
N LEU A 117 -0.75 1.62 -10.80
CA LEU A 117 -1.96 1.27 -10.05
C LEU A 117 -3.09 2.19 -10.44
N VAL A 118 -4.29 1.64 -10.60
CA VAL A 118 -5.53 2.40 -10.69
C VAL A 118 -6.31 2.16 -9.40
N ALA A 119 -6.39 3.18 -8.56
CA ALA A 119 -6.98 3.09 -7.22
C ALA A 119 -8.38 3.69 -7.19
N GLY A 120 -9.37 2.93 -6.73
CA GLY A 120 -10.75 3.37 -6.56
C GLY A 120 -11.29 3.06 -5.16
N LEU A 121 -12.13 3.95 -4.64
CA LEU A 121 -12.87 3.71 -3.41
C LEU A 121 -14.25 3.17 -3.75
N TYR A 122 -14.67 2.15 -3.02
CA TYR A 122 -15.95 1.48 -3.22
C TYR A 122 -16.71 1.39 -1.91
N ARG A 123 -18.03 1.48 -1.99
CA ARG A 123 -18.97 1.23 -0.90
C ARG A 123 -20.00 0.23 -1.37
N ASN A 124 -20.11 -0.91 -0.69
CA ASN A 124 -21.01 -2.00 -1.10
C ASN A 124 -20.79 -2.43 -2.57
N GLY A 125 -19.53 -2.43 -3.03
CA GLY A 125 -19.17 -2.74 -4.42
C GLY A 125 -19.48 -1.65 -5.44
N GLN A 126 -20.09 -0.52 -5.04
CA GLN A 126 -20.32 0.64 -5.89
C GLN A 126 -19.21 1.66 -5.74
N GLU A 127 -18.78 2.24 -6.85
CA GLU A 127 -17.71 3.24 -6.87
C GLU A 127 -18.13 4.54 -6.15
N MET A 128 -17.28 5.08 -5.29
CA MET A 128 -17.50 6.33 -4.56
C MET A 128 -17.01 7.59 -5.32
N GLY A 129 -16.43 7.40 -6.50
CA GLY A 129 -15.88 8.44 -7.37
C GLY A 129 -14.82 7.87 -8.30
N LYS A 130 -14.51 8.60 -9.39
CA LYS A 130 -13.66 8.13 -10.48
C LYS A 130 -12.35 7.50 -9.96
N PRO A 131 -11.96 6.29 -10.42
CA PRO A 131 -10.69 5.69 -10.02
C PRO A 131 -9.52 6.57 -10.48
N THR A 132 -8.51 6.67 -9.64
CA THR A 132 -7.35 7.51 -9.83
C THR A 132 -6.17 6.66 -10.32
N PRO A 133 -5.68 6.87 -11.56
CA PRO A 133 -4.42 6.29 -11.99
C PRO A 133 -3.28 6.96 -11.23
N LEU A 134 -2.40 6.17 -10.63
CA LEU A 134 -1.20 6.61 -9.95
C LEU A 134 -0.05 6.78 -10.95
N PRO A 135 1.03 7.50 -10.61
CA PRO A 135 2.21 7.61 -11.47
C PRO A 135 2.77 6.23 -11.86
N VAL A 136 3.26 6.12 -13.09
CA VAL A 136 3.93 4.91 -13.58
C VAL A 136 5.25 4.72 -12.83
N ALA A 137 5.50 3.50 -12.39
CA ALA A 137 6.75 3.08 -11.78
C ALA A 137 7.46 2.06 -12.67
N TYR A 138 8.79 2.16 -12.72
CA TYR A 138 9.62 1.20 -13.46
C TYR A 138 9.98 0.01 -12.57
N CYS A 139 9.88 -1.18 -13.16
CA CYS A 139 10.29 -2.40 -12.48
C CYS A 139 11.81 -2.45 -12.40
N GLN A 140 12.31 -2.68 -11.19
CA GLN A 140 13.70 -2.97 -10.92
C GLN A 140 13.86 -4.48 -10.78
N MET A 141 14.91 -5.01 -11.40
CA MET A 141 15.31 -6.39 -11.14
C MET A 141 15.74 -6.54 -9.69
N GLY A 142 15.27 -7.58 -9.02
CA GLY A 142 15.71 -7.91 -7.67
C GLY A 142 17.18 -8.30 -7.68
N GLN A 143 18.09 -7.38 -7.35
CA GLN A 143 19.48 -7.72 -7.11
C GLN A 143 19.55 -8.62 -5.87
N SER A 144 19.84 -9.90 -6.06
CA SER A 144 20.13 -10.82 -4.97
C SER A 144 21.62 -11.16 -4.98
N PRO A 145 22.25 -11.29 -3.80
CA PRO A 145 23.58 -11.88 -3.72
C PRO A 145 23.56 -13.35 -4.19
N PRO A 146 24.65 -13.84 -4.81
CA PRO A 146 24.69 -15.11 -5.55
C PRO A 146 24.54 -16.39 -4.70
N TYR A 147 24.33 -16.29 -3.39
CA TYR A 147 24.33 -17.42 -2.45
C TYR A 147 22.94 -17.86 -1.94
N VAL A 148 21.85 -17.24 -2.42
CA VAL A 148 20.49 -17.68 -2.05
C VAL A 148 19.98 -18.68 -3.09
N VAL A 149 20.10 -19.97 -2.78
CA VAL A 149 19.50 -21.08 -3.54
C VAL A 149 18.01 -21.14 -3.20
N ASP A 150 17.27 -20.15 -3.69
CA ASP A 150 15.84 -20.32 -3.97
C ASP A 150 15.46 -19.30 -5.04
N GLY A 151 15.09 -19.78 -6.23
CA GLY A 151 14.90 -19.00 -7.48
C GLY A 151 13.69 -18.08 -7.42
N GLN A 152 13.67 -17.14 -6.48
CA GLN A 152 12.42 -16.74 -5.84
C GLN A 152 12.41 -15.26 -5.44
N ARG A 153 12.85 -14.35 -6.32
CA ARG A 153 12.56 -12.93 -6.18
C ARG A 153 12.18 -12.34 -7.54
N GLY A 154 10.87 -12.18 -7.74
CA GLY A 154 10.33 -11.45 -8.88
C GLY A 154 10.77 -9.98 -8.88
N ASN A 155 10.45 -9.25 -9.94
CA ASN A 155 10.75 -7.82 -10.02
C ASN A 155 10.06 -7.05 -8.89
N ARG A 156 10.60 -5.87 -8.57
CA ARG A 156 10.01 -4.93 -7.61
C ARG A 156 9.75 -3.59 -8.27
N ALA A 157 8.83 -2.80 -7.75
CA ALA A 157 8.63 -1.43 -8.18
C ALA A 157 8.40 -0.52 -6.98
N ILE A 158 9.09 0.62 -6.93
CA ILE A 158 8.85 1.66 -5.93
C ILE A 158 7.79 2.59 -6.47
N LEU A 159 6.67 2.72 -5.75
CA LEU A 159 5.55 3.57 -6.13
C LEU A 159 5.69 4.96 -5.52
N SER A 160 6.07 5.03 -4.22
CA SER A 160 6.36 6.24 -3.47
C SER A 160 5.38 7.40 -3.72
N THR A 161 4.09 7.09 -3.75
CA THR A 161 3.03 8.06 -4.02
C THR A 161 2.00 8.04 -2.91
N LYS A 162 1.35 9.16 -2.66
CA LYS A 162 0.31 9.28 -1.62
C LYS A 162 -0.95 9.90 -2.18
N GLN A 163 -2.09 9.43 -1.68
CA GLN A 163 -3.41 9.86 -2.09
C GLN A 163 -4.21 10.29 -0.85
N PRO A 164 -4.44 11.60 -0.66
CA PRO A 164 -5.38 12.09 0.34
C PRO A 164 -6.82 11.70 -0.01
N VAL A 165 -7.56 11.27 1.00
CA VAL A 165 -8.97 10.90 0.90
C VAL A 165 -9.75 11.67 1.98
N PRO A 166 -10.14 12.92 1.70
CA PRO A 166 -10.83 13.76 2.68
C PRO A 166 -12.32 13.40 2.80
N ARG A 167 -12.94 13.79 3.91
CA ARG A 167 -14.40 13.83 4.07
C ARG A 167 -15.12 12.48 3.91
N VAL A 168 -14.52 11.39 4.39
CA VAL A 168 -15.11 10.05 4.35
C VAL A 168 -15.77 9.70 5.68
N ARG A 169 -17.07 9.41 5.67
CA ARG A 169 -17.76 8.85 6.84
C ARG A 169 -17.37 7.37 7.05
N PRO A 170 -17.04 6.94 8.28
CA PRO A 170 -16.72 5.54 8.58
C PRO A 170 -17.82 4.59 8.16
N SER A 171 -17.44 3.45 7.58
CA SER A 171 -18.34 2.35 7.24
C SER A 171 -17.53 1.10 6.93
N THR A 172 -17.91 -0.04 7.50
CA THR A 172 -17.29 -1.36 7.26
C THR A 172 -17.33 -1.79 5.80
N SER A 173 -18.27 -1.24 5.02
CA SER A 173 -18.42 -1.56 3.60
C SER A 173 -17.57 -0.72 2.66
N ILE A 174 -16.78 0.23 3.19
CA ILE A 174 -15.85 1.02 2.39
C ILE A 174 -14.57 0.22 2.19
N ALA A 175 -14.20 0.05 0.91
CA ALA A 175 -13.01 -0.65 0.50
C ALA A 175 -12.19 0.18 -0.49
N LEU A 176 -10.88 0.04 -0.40
CA LEU A 176 -9.94 0.43 -1.43
C LEU A 176 -9.76 -0.76 -2.38
N VAL A 177 -9.97 -0.53 -3.67
CA VAL A 177 -9.69 -1.48 -4.75
C VAL A 177 -8.60 -0.89 -5.63
N MET A 178 -7.58 -1.68 -5.93
CA MET A 178 -6.42 -1.26 -6.70
C MET A 178 -6.20 -2.25 -7.83
N GLU A 179 -6.35 -1.79 -9.06
CA GLU A 179 -5.99 -2.57 -10.23
C GLU A 179 -4.51 -2.37 -10.54
N LEU A 180 -3.77 -3.47 -10.73
CA LEU A 180 -2.39 -3.46 -11.20
C LEU A 180 -2.39 -3.55 -12.73
N GLN A 181 -1.81 -2.54 -13.37
CA GLN A 181 -1.53 -2.52 -14.80
C GLN A 181 -0.02 -2.64 -15.01
N ALA A 182 0.40 -3.38 -16.04
CA ALA A 182 1.80 -3.54 -16.37
C ALA A 182 2.06 -3.66 -17.88
N SER A 183 3.18 -3.08 -18.32
CA SER A 183 3.82 -3.36 -19.60
C SER A 183 4.90 -4.44 -19.42
N GLY A 184 5.06 -5.27 -20.43
CA GLY A 184 5.89 -6.47 -20.44
C GLY A 184 5.04 -7.75 -20.46
N GLY A 185 5.68 -8.91 -20.38
CA GLY A 185 5.01 -10.20 -20.57
C GLY A 185 4.43 -10.37 -21.96
N PHE A 186 3.76 -11.50 -22.20
CA PHE A 186 3.34 -11.89 -23.54
C PHE A 186 1.83 -12.03 -23.64
N ASP A 187 1.27 -11.67 -24.78
CA ASP A 187 -0.12 -11.94 -25.11
C ASP A 187 -0.33 -13.40 -25.57
N ALA A 188 -1.55 -13.75 -25.95
CA ALA A 188 -1.90 -15.09 -26.43
C ALA A 188 -1.16 -15.51 -27.72
N TYR A 189 -0.59 -14.56 -28.46
CA TYR A 189 0.19 -14.78 -29.66
C TYR A 189 1.70 -14.79 -29.39
N GLY A 190 2.11 -14.68 -28.12
CA GLY A 190 3.51 -14.61 -27.73
C GLY A 190 4.17 -13.26 -28.04
N GLN A 191 3.39 -12.21 -28.36
CA GLN A 191 3.93 -10.87 -28.56
C GLN A 191 4.06 -10.13 -27.24
N GLU A 192 5.16 -9.39 -27.09
CA GLU A 192 5.38 -8.60 -25.89
C GLU A 192 4.37 -7.46 -25.78
N ILE A 193 3.73 -7.35 -24.62
CA ILE A 193 2.71 -6.33 -24.38
C ILE A 193 3.41 -5.02 -23.99
N GLN A 194 3.54 -4.11 -24.94
CA GLN A 194 4.22 -2.82 -24.73
C GLN A 194 3.39 -1.80 -23.92
N ARG A 195 2.06 -1.91 -23.98
CA ARG A 195 1.12 -1.00 -23.30
C ARG A 195 0.84 -1.47 -21.87
N LEU A 196 0.46 -0.53 -21.01
CA LEU A 196 -0.09 -0.87 -19.70
C LEU A 196 -1.40 -1.65 -19.90
N ALA A 197 -1.41 -2.91 -19.46
CA ALA A 197 -2.56 -3.79 -19.48
C ALA A 197 -2.84 -4.32 -18.07
N SER A 198 -4.11 -4.50 -17.72
CA SER A 198 -4.51 -5.06 -16.43
C SER A 198 -3.91 -6.45 -16.22
N ARG A 199 -3.27 -6.68 -15.06
CA ARG A 199 -2.62 -7.95 -14.69
C ARG A 199 -3.21 -8.60 -13.45
N GLY A 200 -3.90 -7.83 -12.63
CA GLY A 200 -4.51 -8.30 -11.41
C GLY A 200 -5.04 -7.14 -10.58
N TRP A 201 -5.52 -7.43 -9.39
CA TRP A 201 -6.11 -6.43 -8.52
C TRP A 201 -6.03 -6.81 -7.05
N ALA A 202 -6.04 -5.82 -6.18
CA ALA A 202 -6.01 -5.99 -4.73
C ALA A 202 -7.19 -5.23 -4.10
N LYS A 203 -7.65 -5.70 -2.95
CA LYS A 203 -8.72 -5.07 -2.19
C LYS A 203 -8.42 -5.11 -0.69
N ILE A 204 -8.75 -4.03 0.01
CA ILE A 204 -8.69 -3.93 1.47
C ILE A 204 -9.88 -3.10 1.99
N ASN A 205 -10.57 -3.59 3.02
CA ASN A 205 -11.59 -2.79 3.71
C ASN A 205 -10.89 -1.77 4.61
N LEU A 206 -11.36 -0.52 4.59
CA LEU A 206 -10.66 0.60 5.23
C LEU A 206 -11.10 0.85 6.68
N PHE A 207 -12.28 0.34 7.06
CA PHE A 207 -12.79 0.46 8.41
C PHE A 207 -13.11 -0.93 8.98
N ASP A 208 -12.80 -1.12 10.26
CA ASP A 208 -13.12 -2.33 11.00
C ASP A 208 -14.58 -2.33 11.50
N GLN A 209 -14.98 -3.39 12.20
CA GLN A 209 -16.32 -3.55 12.77
C GLN A 209 -16.65 -2.50 13.85
N LEU A 210 -15.62 -1.87 14.43
CA LEU A 210 -15.75 -0.78 15.40
C LEU A 210 -15.76 0.61 14.70
N LEU A 211 -15.87 0.63 13.37
CA LEU A 211 -15.84 1.83 12.54
C LEU A 211 -14.55 2.65 12.71
N GLN A 212 -13.46 2.00 13.12
CA GLN A 212 -12.14 2.61 13.19
C GLN A 212 -11.43 2.43 11.85
N LEU A 213 -10.70 3.46 11.43
CA LEU A 213 -9.80 3.35 10.29
C LEU A 213 -8.71 2.33 10.65
N ILE A 214 -8.45 1.38 9.75
CA ILE A 214 -7.35 0.42 9.90
C ILE A 214 -6.00 1.09 9.60
N SER A 215 -5.61 2.07 10.41
CA SER A 215 -4.33 2.76 10.30
C SER A 215 -3.19 1.75 10.52
N GLY A 216 -2.19 1.73 9.64
CA GLY A 216 -1.11 0.74 9.71
C GLY A 216 -0.34 0.54 8.41
N ARG A 217 0.63 -0.39 8.45
CA ARG A 217 1.43 -0.86 7.32
C ARG A 217 0.86 -2.20 6.82
N TRP A 218 0.34 -2.23 5.61
CA TRP A 218 -0.39 -3.36 5.06
C TRP A 218 0.27 -3.93 3.82
N LYS A 219 0.37 -5.26 3.75
CA LYS A 219 0.71 -5.99 2.52
C LYS A 219 -0.50 -6.78 2.04
N ILE A 220 -0.80 -6.66 0.75
CA ILE A 220 -2.03 -7.19 0.15
C ILE A 220 -1.68 -8.00 -1.10
N PRO A 221 -2.06 -9.29 -1.18
CA PRO A 221 -1.88 -10.09 -2.38
C PRO A 221 -2.66 -9.53 -3.57
N VAL A 222 -2.01 -9.47 -4.74
CA VAL A 222 -2.69 -9.14 -5.99
C VAL A 222 -3.35 -10.41 -6.54
N ARG A 223 -4.66 -10.36 -6.76
CA ARG A 223 -5.52 -11.45 -7.24
C ARG A 223 -5.71 -11.40 -8.75
N LEU A 224 -6.02 -12.55 -9.35
CA LEU A 224 -6.33 -12.65 -10.78
C LEU A 224 -7.60 -11.88 -11.16
N LEU A 225 -7.64 -11.44 -12.41
CA LEU A 225 -8.79 -10.78 -13.04
C LEU A 225 -9.97 -11.76 -13.23
N PRO A 226 -11.21 -11.27 -13.42
CA PRO A 226 -11.62 -9.86 -13.49
C PRO A 226 -11.70 -9.17 -12.11
N VAL A 227 -11.66 -7.83 -12.12
CA VAL A 227 -11.86 -7.02 -10.91
C VAL A 227 -13.31 -7.17 -10.44
N GLN A 228 -13.52 -7.55 -9.17
CA GLN A 228 -14.86 -7.74 -8.60
C GLN A 228 -14.99 -7.02 -7.24
N PRO A 229 -15.25 -5.69 -7.23
CA PRO A 229 -15.28 -4.88 -6.01
C PRO A 229 -16.30 -5.33 -4.95
N GLY A 230 -17.36 -6.02 -5.39
CA GLY A 230 -18.46 -6.50 -4.52
C GLY A 230 -18.13 -7.71 -3.65
N LEU A 231 -17.02 -8.42 -3.90
CA LEU A 231 -16.67 -9.61 -3.12
C LEU A 231 -16.34 -9.30 -1.66
N THR A 232 -16.69 -10.18 -0.73
CA THR A 232 -16.19 -10.09 0.65
C THR A 232 -14.70 -10.45 0.72
N THR A 233 -14.05 -10.15 1.84
CA THR A 233 -12.63 -10.51 2.05
C THR A 233 -12.44 -12.02 2.00
N GLU A 234 -13.39 -12.79 2.52
CA GLU A 234 -13.38 -14.25 2.53
C GLU A 234 -13.51 -14.82 1.12
N GLN A 235 -14.44 -14.27 0.32
CA GLN A 235 -14.60 -14.67 -1.09
C GLN A 235 -13.37 -14.31 -1.92
N LEU A 236 -12.78 -13.14 -1.70
CA LEU A 236 -11.56 -12.70 -2.36
C LEU A 236 -10.38 -13.66 -2.11
N ASN A 237 -10.30 -14.26 -0.92
CA ASN A 237 -9.26 -15.23 -0.59
C ASN A 237 -9.35 -16.53 -1.40
N GLY A 238 -10.53 -16.84 -1.96
CA GLY A 238 -10.71 -17.94 -2.91
C GLY A 238 -10.14 -17.67 -4.30
N ILE A 239 -9.85 -16.41 -4.65
CA ILE A 239 -9.25 -16.07 -5.94
C ILE A 239 -7.73 -16.32 -5.87
N PRO A 240 -7.14 -17.05 -6.85
CA PRO A 240 -5.70 -17.24 -6.89
C PRO A 240 -4.93 -15.91 -6.96
N GLN A 241 -3.74 -15.90 -6.34
CA GLN A 241 -2.81 -14.77 -6.45
C GLN A 241 -2.18 -14.73 -7.85
N ALA A 242 -2.00 -13.53 -8.39
CA ALA A 242 -1.29 -13.26 -9.64
C ALA A 242 0.23 -13.42 -9.40
N GLY A 243 0.71 -14.65 -9.58
CA GLY A 243 2.09 -15.02 -9.27
C GLY A 243 2.37 -14.88 -7.76
N LYS A 244 3.42 -14.16 -7.42
CA LYS A 244 3.79 -13.83 -6.02
C LYS A 244 3.61 -12.34 -5.72
N THR A 245 2.83 -11.65 -6.54
CA THR A 245 2.76 -10.19 -6.50
C THR A 245 2.00 -9.73 -5.26
N GLU A 246 2.62 -8.83 -4.50
CA GLU A 246 2.06 -8.21 -3.31
C GLU A 246 2.25 -6.70 -3.34
N LEU A 247 1.22 -5.97 -2.94
CA LEU A 247 1.23 -4.52 -2.78
C LEU A 247 1.45 -4.14 -1.33
N TYR A 248 2.41 -3.25 -1.09
CA TYR A 248 2.77 -2.72 0.22
C TYR A 248 2.33 -1.26 0.30
N LEU A 249 1.46 -0.95 1.26
CA LEU A 249 0.88 0.38 1.44
C LEU A 249 0.74 0.74 2.92
N ARG A 250 0.55 2.02 3.20
CA ARG A 250 0.16 2.52 4.52
C ARG A 250 -1.18 3.21 4.44
N VAL A 251 -2.06 2.91 5.39
CA VAL A 251 -3.27 3.68 5.65
C VAL A 251 -3.01 4.51 6.88
N VAL A 252 -3.22 5.82 6.78
CA VAL A 252 -2.80 6.78 7.82
C VAL A 252 -3.92 7.79 8.06
N ASN A 253 -4.24 8.08 9.32
CA ASN A 253 -5.14 9.19 9.64
C ASN A 253 -4.60 10.51 9.08
N ALA A 254 -5.46 11.40 8.57
CA ALA A 254 -5.00 12.62 7.90
C ALA A 254 -4.09 13.50 8.78
N ARG A 255 -4.31 13.51 10.10
CA ARG A 255 -3.49 14.25 11.08
C ARG A 255 -2.02 13.78 11.15
N ASP A 256 -1.77 12.51 10.84
CA ASP A 256 -0.46 11.87 10.94
C ASP A 256 0.27 11.84 9.57
N ALA A 257 -0.38 12.35 8.52
CA ALA A 257 0.11 12.27 7.15
C ALA A 257 1.43 13.00 6.92
N ASP A 258 1.65 14.14 7.58
CA ASP A 258 2.89 14.90 7.42
C ASP A 258 4.08 14.15 8.01
N VAL A 259 3.92 13.58 9.21
CA VAL A 259 4.94 12.74 9.85
C VAL A 259 5.25 11.52 8.97
N GLN A 260 4.21 10.82 8.50
CA GLN A 260 4.36 9.64 7.66
C GLN A 260 4.92 9.93 6.27
N SER A 261 4.85 11.16 5.79
CA SER A 261 5.48 11.56 4.53
C SER A 261 7.00 11.58 4.60
N MET A 262 7.57 11.65 5.81
CA MET A 262 9.02 11.64 6.02
C MET A 262 9.59 10.22 6.22
N ALA A 263 8.72 9.23 6.40
CA ALA A 263 9.17 7.85 6.64
C ALA A 263 9.85 7.28 5.39
N GLU A 264 10.96 6.56 5.60
CA GLU A 264 11.74 5.96 4.52
C GLU A 264 10.97 4.80 3.86
N ILE A 265 10.99 4.77 2.53
CA ILE A 265 10.41 3.71 1.71
C ILE A 265 11.53 2.78 1.26
N ASP A 266 11.74 1.70 2.01
CA ASP A 266 12.68 0.63 1.67
C ASP A 266 11.97 -0.74 1.62
N PRO A 267 11.97 -1.42 0.46
CA PRO A 267 11.47 -2.79 0.36
C PRO A 267 12.19 -3.81 1.26
N GLY A 268 13.40 -3.51 1.76
CA GLY A 268 14.09 -4.28 2.79
C GLY A 268 13.28 -4.40 4.09
N ASN A 269 12.42 -3.40 4.36
CA ASN A 269 11.55 -3.35 5.53
C ASN A 269 10.19 -4.03 5.31
N ALA A 270 10.05 -4.88 4.27
CA ALA A 270 8.80 -5.60 3.98
C ALA A 270 8.26 -6.42 5.17
N SER A 271 9.12 -6.86 6.09
CA SER A 271 8.72 -7.56 7.33
C SER A 271 7.90 -6.69 8.30
N MET A 272 7.97 -5.36 8.18
CA MET A 272 7.17 -4.43 8.97
C MET A 272 5.72 -4.29 8.48
N TYR A 273 5.39 -4.88 7.33
CA TYR A 273 4.04 -4.85 6.76
C TYR A 273 3.33 -6.16 7.04
N GLN A 274 2.08 -6.06 7.47
CA GLN A 274 1.26 -7.18 7.89
C GLN A 274 0.05 -7.36 6.96
N TYR A 275 -0.49 -8.58 6.91
CA TYR A 275 -1.75 -8.79 6.21
C TYR A 275 -2.89 -8.11 6.98
N PRO A 276 -3.90 -7.56 6.29
CA PRO A 276 -5.07 -7.02 6.94
C PRO A 276 -5.76 -8.08 7.81
N PRO A 277 -6.33 -7.71 8.97
CA PRO A 277 -7.03 -8.65 9.82
C PRO A 277 -8.20 -9.27 9.04
N THR A 278 -8.19 -10.59 8.89
CA THR A 278 -9.37 -11.35 8.48
C THR A 278 -10.38 -11.27 9.61
N VAL A 279 -11.62 -10.89 9.30
CA VAL A 279 -12.70 -10.91 10.28
C VAL A 279 -12.82 -12.37 10.74
N SER A 280 -12.31 -12.66 11.95
CA SER A 280 -12.55 -13.94 12.57
C SER A 280 -14.03 -13.96 12.87
N GLY A 281 -14.80 -14.74 12.11
CA GLY A 281 -16.08 -15.20 12.61
C GLY A 281 -15.84 -15.77 14.01
N SER A 282 -16.67 -15.35 14.97
CA SER A 282 -16.64 -15.92 16.32
C SER A 282 -16.50 -17.45 16.21
N PRO A 283 -15.65 -18.12 17.02
CA PRO A 283 -15.60 -19.56 17.00
C PRO A 283 -16.91 -20.06 17.59
N CYS A 284 -17.92 -20.25 16.74
CA CYS A 284 -18.99 -21.17 17.06
C CYS A 284 -18.29 -22.51 17.25
N ALA A 285 -18.28 -22.98 18.50
CA ALA A 285 -17.83 -24.30 18.86
C ALA A 285 -18.45 -25.29 17.87
N PHE A 286 -17.61 -25.87 17.01
CA PHE A 286 -18.00 -27.00 16.19
C PHE A 286 -18.13 -28.17 17.16
N ASP A 287 -19.36 -28.44 17.59
CA ASP A 287 -19.70 -29.77 18.09
C ASP A 287 -19.49 -30.75 16.94
N ALA A 288 -18.51 -31.63 17.15
CA ALA A 288 -18.19 -32.73 16.27
C ALA A 288 -19.29 -33.80 16.36
N SER A 289 -20.19 -33.82 15.38
CA SER A 289 -21.10 -34.93 15.01
C SER A 289 -22.10 -34.32 14.02
N THR A 290 -22.16 -34.63 12.73
CA THR A 290 -22.39 -35.93 12.10
C THR A 290 -22.30 -35.71 10.59
N GLY A 291 -21.83 -36.72 9.85
CA GLY A 291 -21.31 -36.57 8.49
C GLY A 291 -22.29 -36.22 7.37
N LEU A 292 -21.71 -35.67 6.29
CA LEU A 292 -22.33 -35.58 4.97
C LEU A 292 -21.27 -35.91 3.90
N TYR A 293 -21.03 -37.20 3.69
CA TYR A 293 -20.70 -37.72 2.36
C TYR A 293 -21.99 -38.25 1.76
N SER A 294 -22.71 -37.44 0.96
CA SER A 294 -23.64 -37.91 -0.07
C SER A 294 -24.41 -36.74 -0.68
N THR A 295 -23.80 -35.97 -1.59
CA THR A 295 -24.58 -35.24 -2.62
C THR A 295 -23.74 -34.89 -3.87
N LEU A 296 -22.92 -35.83 -4.36
CA LEU A 296 -22.27 -35.70 -5.68
C LEU A 296 -22.27 -37.04 -6.43
N LEU A 297 -23.44 -37.70 -6.50
CA LEU A 297 -23.64 -38.90 -7.32
C LEU A 297 -25.08 -39.02 -7.85
N SER A 298 -25.77 -37.89 -8.04
CA SER A 298 -27.18 -37.87 -8.49
C SER A 298 -27.43 -36.97 -9.70
N LEU A 299 -26.40 -36.46 -10.37
CA LEU A 299 -26.56 -35.57 -11.54
C LEU A 299 -25.84 -36.05 -12.83
N GLU A 300 -25.38 -37.29 -12.88
CA GLU A 300 -24.79 -37.89 -14.09
C GLU A 300 -25.59 -39.09 -14.64
N ARG A 301 -26.88 -39.21 -14.33
CA ARG A 301 -27.72 -40.35 -14.81
C ARG A 301 -28.99 -39.98 -15.57
N GLU A 302 -29.10 -38.78 -16.12
CA GLU A 302 -30.22 -38.37 -16.99
C GLU A 302 -29.77 -37.74 -18.32
N ALA A 303 -28.79 -38.35 -19.00
CA ALA A 303 -28.39 -37.91 -20.34
C ALA A 303 -28.07 -39.04 -21.32
N ASN A 304 -28.65 -40.25 -21.14
CA ASN A 304 -28.56 -41.31 -22.14
C ASN A 304 -29.79 -42.23 -22.12
N SER A 305 -30.83 -41.84 -22.86
CA SER A 305 -31.84 -42.78 -23.37
C SER A 305 -32.54 -42.19 -24.59
N CYS A 306 -31.99 -42.45 -25.78
CA CYS A 306 -32.76 -42.43 -27.03
C CYS A 306 -33.48 -43.78 -27.18
N PRO A 307 -34.75 -43.83 -27.59
CA PRO A 307 -35.31 -45.01 -28.21
C PRO A 307 -35.32 -44.88 -29.73
N GLU A 308 -34.73 -45.88 -30.40
CA GLU A 308 -34.93 -46.16 -31.81
C GLU A 308 -36.34 -46.70 -32.08
N GLY A 309 -36.89 -46.34 -33.25
CA GLY A 309 -37.59 -47.28 -34.12
C GLY A 309 -39.12 -47.41 -34.00
N SER A 310 -39.84 -46.77 -34.92
CA SER A 310 -41.01 -47.38 -35.56
C SER A 310 -41.32 -46.72 -36.91
N SER A 311 -41.19 -47.51 -37.97
CA SER A 311 -41.42 -47.22 -39.39
C SER A 311 -42.93 -47.08 -39.74
N PRO A 312 -43.29 -46.71 -40.99
CA PRO A 312 -44.53 -45.98 -41.32
C PRO A 312 -45.68 -46.88 -41.83
N PRO A 313 -46.87 -46.31 -42.10
CA PRO A 313 -47.72 -46.74 -43.20
C PRO A 313 -47.78 -45.66 -44.31
N THR A 314 -47.41 -45.98 -45.55
CA THR A 314 -48.30 -46.45 -46.64
C THR A 314 -49.46 -45.49 -46.91
N GLY A 315 -49.38 -44.76 -48.03
CA GLY A 315 -50.35 -43.76 -48.44
C GLY A 315 -51.58 -44.30 -49.15
N VAL A 316 -52.28 -43.38 -49.84
CA VAL A 316 -52.94 -43.48 -51.16
C VAL A 316 -54.15 -42.51 -51.21
N LEU A 317 -54.15 -41.72 -52.28
CA LEU A 317 -55.18 -40.84 -52.89
C LEU A 317 -55.54 -39.51 -52.20
#